data_AF-A0A1Q7GAT5-F1
#
_entry.id   AF-A0A1Q7GAT5-F1
#
_cell.length_a   1.000
_cell.length_b   1.000
_cell.length_c   1.000
_cell.angle_alpha   90.00
_cell.angle_beta   90.00
_cell.angle_gamma   90.00
#
_symmetry.space_group_name_H-M   'P 1'
#
loop_
_entity.id
_entity.type
_entity.pdbx_description
1 polymer ?
#
loop_
_entity_poly.entity_id
_entity_poly.type
_entity_poly.pdbx_seq_one_letter_code
_entity_poly.pdbx_strand_id
1 'polypeptide(L)'
;MLANARYLTSLAVVDDPTEAKHDLDRVTTRKKDAAGRCCSGFNPLARPDTEIFRAVMDGEHCLRGFTNRDIRTKLQSSIHLKRCPKEPKKQSSKVSRIFRRLHAHGLIAKIPRTRRWKVTLYGRRLMGTTLYLRDSDFPRAYPSPFA
;
A
#
# COMPACT_ATOMS: atom_id res chain seq x y z
N MET A 1 -41.69 5.72 -13.60
CA MET A 1 -40.34 5.45 -14.15
C MET A 1 -39.25 6.02 -13.23
N LEU A 2 -39.01 5.44 -12.04
CA LEU A 2 -37.95 5.92 -11.12
C LEU A 2 -37.13 4.79 -10.47
N ALA A 3 -37.66 3.57 -10.43
CA ALA A 3 -36.94 2.39 -9.94
C ALA A 3 -35.80 1.98 -10.88
N ASN A 4 -36.05 1.97 -12.20
CA ASN A 4 -35.05 1.59 -13.20
C ASN A 4 -33.92 2.61 -13.28
N ALA A 5 -34.20 3.90 -13.06
CA ALA A 5 -33.17 4.94 -13.03
C ALA A 5 -32.19 4.71 -11.87
N ARG A 6 -32.70 4.49 -10.64
CA ARG A 6 -31.86 4.16 -9.47
C ARG A 6 -31.07 2.87 -9.64
N TYR A 7 -31.67 1.85 -10.23
CA TYR A 7 -31.01 0.58 -10.51
C TYR A 7 -29.89 0.76 -11.56
N LEU A 8 -30.14 1.50 -12.65
CA LEU A 8 -29.14 1.86 -13.65
C LEU A 8 -28.03 2.76 -13.10
N THR A 9 -28.34 3.69 -12.19
CA THR A 9 -27.30 4.47 -11.48
C THR A 9 -26.47 3.56 -10.58
N SER A 10 -27.08 2.57 -9.91
CA SER A 10 -26.33 1.61 -9.09
C SER A 10 -25.42 0.71 -9.92
N LEU A 11 -25.82 0.35 -11.14
CA LEU A 11 -24.99 -0.41 -12.08
C LEU A 11 -23.92 0.47 -12.74
N ALA A 12 -24.19 1.75 -13.01
CA ALA A 12 -23.20 2.71 -13.53
C ALA A 12 -22.10 3.06 -12.51
N VAL A 13 -22.40 2.99 -11.21
CA VAL A 13 -21.41 3.13 -10.12
C VAL A 13 -20.46 1.93 -10.03
N VAL A 14 -20.84 0.76 -10.55
CA VAL A 14 -20.04 -0.47 -10.46
C VAL A 14 -18.79 -0.43 -11.36
N ASP A 15 -18.76 0.43 -12.39
CA ASP A 15 -17.64 0.57 -13.33
C ASP A 15 -17.22 2.04 -13.56
N ASP A 16 -17.35 2.93 -12.57
CA ASP A 16 -16.74 4.27 -12.70
C ASP A 16 -15.24 4.21 -12.35
N PRO A 17 -14.31 4.28 -13.33
CA PRO A 17 -12.88 4.26 -13.06
C PRO A 17 -12.40 5.57 -12.42
N THR A 18 -13.25 6.58 -12.27
CA THR A 18 -12.86 7.91 -11.75
C THR A 18 -12.30 7.82 -10.35
N GLU A 19 -12.93 7.03 -9.46
CA GLU A 19 -12.42 6.84 -8.10
C GLU A 19 -11.05 6.14 -8.10
N ALA A 20 -10.89 5.11 -8.94
CA ALA A 20 -9.64 4.37 -9.05
C ALA A 20 -8.49 5.23 -9.62
N LYS A 21 -8.78 6.07 -10.63
CA LYS A 21 -7.83 7.02 -11.21
C LYS A 21 -7.43 8.09 -10.19
N HIS A 22 -8.41 8.65 -9.46
CA HIS A 22 -8.14 9.62 -8.40
C HIS A 22 -7.29 9.01 -7.28
N ASP A 23 -7.56 7.76 -6.89
CA ASP A 23 -6.75 7.05 -5.89
C ASP A 23 -5.32 6.78 -6.38
N LEU A 24 -5.15 6.49 -7.67
CA LEU A 24 -3.84 6.37 -8.30
C LEU A 24 -3.08 7.71 -8.31
N ASP A 25 -3.73 8.80 -8.70
CA ASP A 25 -3.14 10.15 -8.65
C ASP A 25 -2.78 10.55 -7.23
N ARG A 26 -3.66 10.24 -6.27
CA ARG A 26 -3.47 10.52 -4.85
C ARG A 26 -2.24 9.79 -4.30
N VAL A 27 -2.03 8.53 -4.64
CA VAL A 27 -0.93 7.72 -4.11
C VAL A 27 0.40 8.05 -4.79
N THR A 28 0.37 8.46 -6.06
CA THR A 28 1.58 8.82 -6.85
C THR A 28 2.06 10.24 -6.58
N THR A 29 1.21 11.11 -6.06
CA THR A 29 1.56 12.49 -5.71
C THR A 29 2.22 12.60 -4.33
N ARG A 30 3.09 13.59 -4.12
CA ARG A 30 3.70 13.86 -2.80
C ARG A 30 2.62 14.25 -1.78
N LYS A 31 2.80 13.81 -0.52
CA LYS A 31 1.93 14.18 0.61
C LYS A 31 2.75 14.74 1.76
N LYS A 32 2.15 15.58 2.60
CA LYS A 32 2.76 16.00 3.88
C LYS A 32 2.32 15.05 4.98
N ASP A 33 3.23 14.72 5.89
CA ASP A 33 2.89 13.99 7.11
C ASP A 33 2.21 14.92 8.14
N ALA A 34 1.79 14.35 9.28
CA ALA A 34 1.18 15.11 10.37
C ALA A 34 2.11 16.18 10.99
N ALA A 35 3.43 16.10 10.75
CA ALA A 35 4.41 17.08 11.19
C ALA A 35 4.78 18.08 10.06
N GLY A 36 4.02 18.10 8.96
CA GLY A 36 4.24 19.00 7.82
C GLY A 36 5.38 18.62 6.89
N ARG A 37 6.07 17.50 7.11
CA ARG A 37 7.20 17.04 6.30
C ARG A 37 6.74 16.35 5.02
N CYS A 38 7.35 16.69 3.91
CA CYS A 38 7.06 16.08 2.62
C CYS A 38 7.48 14.60 2.56
N CYS A 39 6.57 13.77 2.08
CA CYS A 39 6.74 12.36 1.79
C CYS A 39 6.55 12.14 0.29
N SER A 40 7.40 11.31 -0.33
CA SER A 40 7.24 10.93 -1.73
C SER A 40 5.90 10.21 -1.97
N GLY A 41 5.39 10.29 -3.19
CA GLY A 41 4.40 9.34 -3.68
C GLY A 41 4.95 7.91 -3.68
N PHE A 42 4.05 6.96 -3.87
CA PHE A 42 4.39 5.59 -4.23
C PHE A 42 4.24 5.42 -5.74
N ASN A 43 5.08 4.58 -6.33
CA ASN A 43 4.88 4.05 -7.66
C ASN A 43 4.34 2.60 -7.50
N PRO A 44 3.03 2.38 -7.69
CA PRO A 44 2.41 1.06 -7.51
C PRO A 44 3.05 -0.06 -8.35
N LEU A 45 3.63 0.26 -9.51
CA LEU A 45 4.26 -0.70 -10.41
C LEU A 45 5.75 -0.92 -10.10
N ALA A 46 6.39 -0.03 -9.33
CA ALA A 46 7.80 -0.16 -9.01
C ALA A 46 8.05 -1.28 -7.98
N ARG A 47 9.07 -2.11 -8.24
CA ARG A 47 9.44 -3.23 -7.36
C ARG A 47 9.65 -2.81 -5.90
N PRO A 48 10.38 -1.73 -5.58
CA PRO A 48 10.58 -1.30 -4.20
C PRO A 48 9.26 -1.06 -3.45
N ASP A 49 8.28 -0.42 -4.08
CA ASP A 49 7.03 -0.07 -3.39
C ASP A 49 6.13 -1.29 -3.22
N THR A 50 6.10 -2.21 -4.19
CA THR A 50 5.37 -3.47 -4.03
C THR A 50 5.95 -4.39 -2.98
N GLU A 51 7.28 -4.40 -2.78
CA GLU A 51 7.90 -5.14 -1.66
C GLU A 51 7.38 -4.63 -0.31
N ILE A 52 7.15 -3.31 -0.17
CA ILE A 52 6.52 -2.73 1.03
C ILE A 52 5.06 -3.16 1.14
N PHE A 53 4.30 -3.06 0.04
CA PHE A 53 2.88 -3.42 0.03
C PHE A 53 2.67 -4.89 0.40
N ARG A 54 3.44 -5.82 -0.18
CA ARG A 54 3.38 -7.25 0.19
C ARG A 54 3.70 -7.46 1.66
N ALA A 55 4.77 -6.84 2.17
CA ALA A 55 5.16 -6.98 3.58
C ALA A 55 4.06 -6.48 4.54
N VAL A 56 3.36 -5.41 4.19
CA VAL A 56 2.28 -4.84 5.01
C VAL A 56 0.98 -5.62 4.88
N MET A 57 0.66 -6.10 3.67
CA MET A 57 -0.56 -6.85 3.34
C MET A 57 -0.52 -8.33 3.71
N ASP A 58 0.59 -8.81 4.27
CA ASP A 58 0.74 -10.18 4.73
C ASP A 58 -0.41 -10.59 5.69
N GLY A 59 -0.96 -11.79 5.51
CA GLY A 59 -2.19 -12.23 6.14
C GLY A 59 -2.15 -12.19 7.67
N GLU A 60 -0.98 -12.43 8.26
CA GLU A 60 -0.71 -12.37 9.70
C GLU A 60 -1.06 -11.00 10.32
N HIS A 61 -1.04 -9.93 9.53
CA HIS A 61 -1.26 -8.56 9.98
C HIS A 61 -2.73 -8.12 10.00
N CYS A 62 -3.64 -8.91 9.41
CA CYS A 62 -5.04 -8.51 9.23
C CYS A 62 -5.83 -8.44 10.54
N LEU A 63 -5.50 -9.30 11.52
CA LEU A 63 -6.30 -9.47 12.74
C LEU A 63 -5.89 -8.51 13.87
N ARG A 64 -4.58 -8.36 14.10
CA ARG A 64 -4.04 -7.61 15.25
C ARG A 64 -3.26 -6.35 14.82
N GLY A 65 -3.10 -6.14 13.52
CA GLY A 65 -2.12 -5.18 13.01
C GLY A 65 -0.68 -5.69 13.15
N PHE A 66 0.26 -4.81 12.89
CA PHE A 66 1.69 -5.13 12.81
C PHE A 66 2.54 -4.08 13.51
N THR A 67 3.75 -4.46 13.89
CA THR A 67 4.76 -3.59 14.49
C THR A 67 5.89 -3.32 13.50
N ASN A 68 6.76 -2.37 13.85
CA ASN A 68 7.99 -2.13 13.10
C ASN A 68 8.87 -3.39 13.04
N ARG A 69 8.92 -4.17 14.13
CA ARG A 69 9.70 -5.41 14.19
C ARG A 69 9.20 -6.41 13.14
N ASP A 70 7.90 -6.59 13.03
CA ASP A 70 7.29 -7.56 12.11
C ASP A 70 7.63 -7.22 10.66
N ILE A 71 7.43 -5.96 10.28
CA ILE A 71 7.76 -5.47 8.93
C ILE A 71 9.26 -5.49 8.65
N ARG A 72 10.09 -5.19 9.65
CA ARG A 72 11.55 -5.30 9.50
C ARG A 72 11.96 -6.73 9.16
N THR A 73 11.37 -7.73 9.82
CA THR A 73 11.64 -9.15 9.53
C THR A 73 11.27 -9.51 8.09
N LYS A 74 10.08 -9.10 7.61
CA LYS A 74 9.64 -9.36 6.24
C LYS A 74 10.50 -8.62 5.19
N LEU A 75 11.01 -7.43 5.52
CA LEU A 75 11.81 -6.61 4.60
C LEU A 75 13.32 -6.91 4.64
N GLN A 76 13.81 -7.88 5.43
CA GLN A 76 15.26 -8.13 5.56
C GLN A 76 15.95 -8.42 4.21
N SER A 77 15.31 -9.18 3.34
CA SER A 77 15.80 -9.52 1.99
C SER A 77 15.46 -8.47 0.92
N SER A 78 14.59 -7.51 1.23
CA SER A 78 14.13 -6.47 0.31
C SER A 78 15.22 -5.45 -0.01
N ILE A 79 15.05 -4.70 -1.11
CA ILE A 79 15.98 -3.62 -1.47
C ILE A 79 16.10 -2.54 -0.38
N HIS A 80 15.06 -2.41 0.45
CA HIS A 80 15.00 -1.40 1.52
C HIS A 80 16.00 -1.68 2.62
N LEU A 81 16.16 -2.93 3.06
CA LEU A 81 17.03 -3.27 4.18
C LEU A 81 18.30 -4.01 3.77
N LYS A 82 18.35 -4.61 2.56
CA LYS A 82 19.54 -5.32 2.06
C LYS A 82 20.80 -4.46 2.07
N ARG A 83 20.69 -3.17 1.73
CA ARG A 83 21.80 -2.21 1.73
C ARG A 83 21.98 -1.47 3.06
N CYS A 84 21.12 -1.72 4.05
CA CYS A 84 21.27 -1.10 5.36
C CYS A 84 22.20 -1.94 6.23
N PRO A 85 23.11 -1.31 7.00
CA PRO A 85 23.88 -2.00 8.01
C PRO A 85 22.96 -2.87 8.88
N LYS A 86 23.41 -4.05 9.29
CA LYS A 86 22.69 -4.97 10.18
C LYS A 86 22.57 -4.43 11.62
N GLU A 87 22.51 -3.11 11.78
CA GLU A 87 22.27 -2.41 13.03
C GLU A 87 20.76 -2.25 13.27
N PRO A 88 20.22 -2.81 14.36
CA PRO A 88 18.78 -2.79 14.64
C PRO A 88 18.18 -1.39 14.68
N LYS A 89 18.92 -0.39 15.19
CA LYS A 89 18.47 1.01 15.29
C LYS A 89 18.30 1.66 13.91
N LYS A 90 19.27 1.48 13.00
CA LYS A 90 19.20 2.04 11.64
C LYS A 90 18.07 1.42 10.83
N GLN A 91 17.91 0.09 10.88
CA GLN A 91 16.82 -0.60 10.21
C GLN A 91 15.45 -0.18 10.76
N SER A 92 15.32 -0.06 12.10
CA SER A 92 14.08 0.42 12.74
C SER A 92 13.72 1.83 12.27
N SER A 93 14.70 2.75 12.22
CA SER A 93 14.49 4.11 11.72
C SER A 93 14.03 4.13 10.25
N LYS A 94 14.60 3.26 9.41
CA LYS A 94 14.19 3.15 8.01
C LYS A 94 12.76 2.62 7.86
N VAL A 95 12.37 1.58 8.59
CA VAL A 95 10.99 1.08 8.61
C VAL A 95 10.03 2.13 9.16
N SER A 96 10.42 2.90 10.18
CA SER A 96 9.62 4.03 10.67
C SER A 96 9.42 5.12 9.61
N ARG A 97 10.40 5.33 8.72
CA ARG A 97 10.24 6.23 7.57
C ARG A 97 9.23 5.68 6.54
N ILE A 98 9.25 4.38 6.30
CA ILE A 98 8.26 3.70 5.45
C ILE A 98 6.85 3.85 6.05
N PHE A 99 6.69 3.60 7.36
CA PHE A 99 5.40 3.74 8.04
C PHE A 99 4.86 5.17 7.98
N ARG A 100 5.74 6.16 8.19
CA ARG A 100 5.35 7.56 8.06
C ARG A 100 4.83 7.88 6.67
N ARG A 101 5.49 7.37 5.63
CA ARG A 101 5.05 7.54 4.24
C ARG A 101 3.69 6.87 4.02
N LEU A 102 3.54 5.59 4.40
CA LEU A 102 2.27 4.86 4.30
C LEU A 102 1.12 5.58 5.05
N HIS A 103 1.40 6.12 6.23
CA HIS A 103 0.42 6.85 7.05
C HIS A 103 0.04 8.20 6.45
N ALA A 104 1.00 8.97 5.92
CA ALA A 104 0.74 10.23 5.24
C ALA A 104 -0.18 10.04 4.01
N HIS A 105 -0.10 8.87 3.38
CA HIS A 105 -0.97 8.47 2.27
C HIS A 105 -2.29 7.82 2.73
N GLY A 106 -2.50 7.61 4.03
CA GLY A 106 -3.71 6.99 4.57
C GLY A 106 -3.81 5.48 4.34
N LEU A 107 -2.74 4.82 3.88
CA LEU A 107 -2.72 3.38 3.60
C LEU A 107 -2.69 2.55 4.90
N ILE A 108 -2.10 3.11 5.95
CA ILE A 108 -2.06 2.51 7.28
C ILE A 108 -2.50 3.54 8.31
N ALA A 109 -2.99 3.07 9.46
CA ALA A 109 -3.37 3.89 10.60
C ALA A 109 -2.69 3.39 11.87
N LYS A 110 -2.34 4.33 12.76
CA LYS A 110 -1.80 4.00 14.08
C LYS A 110 -2.91 3.44 14.97
N ILE A 111 -2.63 2.36 15.71
CA ILE A 111 -3.52 1.89 16.78
C ILE A 111 -3.18 2.63 18.08
N PRO A 112 -4.12 3.40 18.68
CA PRO A 112 -3.87 4.17 19.90
C PRO A 112 -3.35 3.31 21.05
N ARG A 113 -2.54 3.90 21.94
CA ARG A 113 -1.96 3.25 23.14
C ARG A 113 -1.14 1.98 22.87
N THR A 114 -0.78 1.69 21.63
CA THR A 114 0.05 0.53 21.27
C THR A 114 1.20 0.92 20.36
N ARG A 115 2.14 0.01 20.14
CA ARG A 115 3.18 0.13 19.09
C ARG A 115 2.72 -0.38 17.72
N ARG A 116 1.46 -0.81 17.59
CA ARG A 116 0.91 -1.44 16.39
C ARG A 116 0.32 -0.44 15.39
N TRP A 117 0.28 -0.89 14.15
CA TRP A 117 -0.30 -0.24 12.99
C TRP A 117 -1.29 -1.20 12.34
N LYS A 118 -2.33 -0.67 11.70
CA LYS A 118 -3.27 -1.48 10.92
C LYS A 118 -3.36 -0.93 9.51
N VAL A 119 -3.63 -1.81 8.55
CA VAL A 119 -4.00 -1.40 7.20
C VAL A 119 -5.40 -0.77 7.24
N THR A 120 -5.60 0.35 6.56
CA THR A 120 -6.93 0.98 6.45
C THR A 120 -7.75 0.27 5.38
N LEU A 121 -9.07 0.52 5.31
CA LEU A 121 -9.88 -0.03 4.22
C LEU A 121 -9.39 0.46 2.85
N TYR A 122 -9.07 1.76 2.76
CA TYR A 122 -8.44 2.37 1.59
C TYR A 122 -7.12 1.70 1.22
N GLY A 123 -6.22 1.51 2.20
CA GLY A 123 -4.94 0.85 1.98
C GLY A 123 -5.09 -0.60 1.52
N ARG A 124 -6.07 -1.34 2.07
CA ARG A 124 -6.37 -2.71 1.66
C ARG A 124 -6.80 -2.77 0.20
N ARG A 125 -7.71 -1.88 -0.21
CA ARG A 125 -8.16 -1.77 -1.61
C ARG A 125 -6.99 -1.42 -2.52
N LEU A 126 -6.33 -0.28 -2.28
CA LEU A 126 -5.27 0.21 -3.15
C LEU A 126 -4.07 -0.73 -3.27
N MET A 127 -3.52 -1.17 -2.13
CA MET A 127 -2.36 -2.07 -2.13
C MET A 127 -2.72 -3.45 -2.67
N GLY A 128 -3.91 -3.97 -2.32
CA GLY A 128 -4.40 -5.25 -2.84
C GLY A 128 -4.56 -5.23 -4.36
N THR A 129 -5.25 -4.22 -4.89
CA THR A 129 -5.43 -4.03 -6.33
C THR A 129 -4.09 -3.86 -7.03
N THR A 130 -3.16 -3.09 -6.45
CA THR A 130 -1.81 -2.93 -7.00
C THR A 130 -1.08 -4.26 -7.15
N LEU A 131 -1.12 -5.10 -6.11
CA LEU A 131 -0.47 -6.41 -6.12
C LEU A 131 -1.12 -7.36 -7.12
N TYR A 132 -2.45 -7.40 -7.15
CA TYR A 132 -3.22 -8.19 -8.12
C TYR A 132 -2.91 -7.78 -9.56
N LEU A 133 -2.95 -6.47 -9.86
CA LEU A 133 -2.65 -5.95 -11.19
C LEU A 133 -1.24 -6.32 -11.64
N ARG A 134 -0.27 -6.23 -10.72
CA ARG A 134 1.13 -6.54 -11.03
C ARG A 134 1.40 -8.03 -11.22
N ASP A 135 0.82 -8.86 -10.36
CA ASP A 135 1.20 -10.27 -10.25
C ASP A 135 0.29 -11.19 -11.09
N SER A 136 -0.92 -10.73 -11.44
CA SER A 136 -1.91 -11.51 -12.17
C SER A 136 -2.29 -10.88 -13.50
N ASP A 137 -2.79 -9.64 -13.50
CA ASP A 137 -3.32 -9.04 -14.74
C ASP A 137 -2.21 -8.64 -15.72
N PHE A 138 -1.12 -8.06 -15.24
CA PHE A 138 -0.03 -7.60 -16.11
C PHE A 138 0.66 -8.77 -16.84
N PRO A 139 1.04 -9.88 -16.18
CA PRO A 139 1.56 -11.07 -16.87
C PRO A 139 0.53 -11.71 -17.81
N ARG A 140 -0.78 -11.63 -17.48
CA ARG A 140 -1.83 -12.13 -18.36
C ARG A 140 -2.00 -11.29 -19.63
N ALA A 141 -1.91 -9.97 -19.50
CA ALA A 141 -2.05 -9.03 -20.61
C ALA A 141 -0.79 -8.98 -21.49
N TYR A 142 0.38 -9.17 -20.89
CA TYR A 142 1.68 -9.21 -21.56
C TYR A 142 2.40 -10.52 -21.22
N PRO A 143 1.97 -11.66 -21.80
CA PRO A 143 2.62 -12.93 -21.54
C PRO A 143 4.07 -12.87 -22.03
N SER A 144 5.00 -13.30 -21.18
CA SER A 144 6.39 -13.44 -21.59
C SER A 144 6.46 -14.47 -22.70
N PRO A 145 7.04 -14.16 -23.88
CA PRO A 145 7.18 -15.13 -24.97
C PRO A 145 8.16 -16.27 -24.67
N PHE A 146 8.77 -16.29 -23.47
CA PHE A 146 9.81 -17.23 -23.05
C PHE A 146 9.49 -17.95 -21.72
N ALA A 147 8.21 -18.15 -21.39
CA ALA A 147 7.79 -18.93 -20.22
C ALA A 147 7.63 -20.42 -20.58
#